data_AF-A0A4P5VJP5-F1
#
_entry.id   AF-A0A4P5VJP5-F1
#
_cell.length_a   1.000
_cell.length_b   1.000
_cell.length_c   1.000
_cell.angle_alpha   90.00
_cell.angle_beta   90.00
_cell.angle_gamma   90.00
#
_symmetry.space_group_name_H-M   'P 1'
#
loop_
_entity.id
_entity.type
_entity.pdbx_description
1 polymer ?
#
loop_
_entity_poly.entity_id
_entity_poly.type
_entity_poly.pdbx_seq_one_letter_code
_entity_poly.pdbx_strand_id
1 'polypeptide(L)'
;MSFSLRLSGLHRRASLLAAPLLFAGLVAASQAPAQALSIRPALQAISPGMVGGDPSFSGSLGYSFNLSEPYGVSALGFYDELGDGLLSSHMVGIFDATTQALLISGTVPSGSGSPLLARFRWLSVPQQVLSPGSYVIAATSSGDPASFDPFIFEGFDPVVSAGFNLGTASLAQAGSGSIVAFPNTDEGLPYGFIGPNFASQPVPGPLPVLGVAGSLAWRRRLRCRLRASRHAASRHAASRIAASPQPRA
;
A
#
# COMPACT_ATOMS: atom_id res chain seq x y z
N MET A 1 -46.66 -7.98 85.75
CA MET A 1 -46.64 -7.48 84.36
C MET A 1 -45.83 -8.45 83.53
N SER A 2 -46.43 -8.96 82.44
CA SER A 2 -45.88 -9.57 81.22
C SER A 2 -44.74 -10.59 81.32
N PHE A 3 -44.98 -11.86 80.98
CA PHE A 3 -44.82 -12.47 79.62
C PHE A 3 -43.36 -12.46 79.14
N SER A 4 -42.78 -13.45 78.47
CA SER A 4 -43.10 -14.82 78.05
C SER A 4 -42.05 -15.17 76.98
N LEU A 5 -41.79 -16.48 76.80
CA LEU A 5 -41.37 -17.15 75.56
C LEU A 5 -40.02 -16.75 74.91
N ARG A 6 -39.02 -17.63 74.78
CA ARG A 6 -38.92 -18.89 73.99
C ARG A 6 -38.57 -18.64 72.50
N LEU A 7 -37.81 -19.59 71.95
CA LEU A 7 -37.46 -19.87 70.54
C LEU A 7 -36.28 -19.06 69.95
N SER A 8 -35.12 -19.67 69.64
CA SER A 8 -34.80 -20.72 68.65
C SER A 8 -34.81 -20.25 67.20
N GLY A 9 -33.72 -20.52 66.47
CA GLY A 9 -33.58 -20.31 65.02
C GLY A 9 -32.09 -20.22 64.66
N LEU A 10 -31.36 -21.31 64.37
CA LEU A 10 -31.47 -22.24 63.26
C LEU A 10 -31.07 -21.61 61.89
N HIS A 11 -30.04 -22.23 61.30
CA HIS A 11 -29.79 -22.44 59.86
C HIS A 11 -28.94 -21.48 59.00
N ARG A 12 -27.87 -22.12 58.48
CA ARG A 12 -27.38 -22.15 57.07
C ARG A 12 -26.78 -20.82 56.57
N ARG A 13 -25.65 -20.82 55.85
CA ARG A 13 -25.55 -21.27 54.45
C ARG A 13 -24.10 -21.29 53.99
N ALA A 14 -23.81 -22.23 53.09
CA ALA A 14 -22.61 -22.37 52.29
C ALA A 14 -22.32 -21.10 51.46
N SER A 15 -21.08 -20.63 51.50
CA SER A 15 -20.57 -19.57 50.62
C SER A 15 -19.78 -20.20 49.48
N LEU A 16 -20.45 -20.35 48.34
CA LEU A 16 -19.82 -20.57 47.03
C LEU A 16 -19.14 -19.26 46.61
N LEU A 17 -17.80 -19.24 46.61
CA LEU A 17 -17.01 -18.17 46.02
C LEU A 17 -17.08 -18.28 44.49
N ALA A 18 -17.89 -17.43 43.87
CA ALA A 18 -17.86 -17.16 42.43
C ALA A 18 -16.85 -16.02 42.16
N ALA A 19 -15.74 -16.34 41.49
CA ALA A 19 -14.78 -15.36 41.00
C ALA A 19 -15.15 -14.94 39.57
N PRO A 20 -15.29 -13.64 39.25
CA PRO A 20 -15.48 -13.19 37.88
C PRO A 20 -14.11 -13.10 37.17
N LEU A 21 -13.93 -13.88 36.12
CA LEU A 21 -12.83 -13.74 35.16
C LEU A 21 -13.09 -12.50 34.31
N LEU A 22 -12.38 -11.41 34.62
CA LEU A 22 -12.25 -10.21 33.77
C LEU A 22 -11.63 -10.59 32.43
N PHE A 23 -12.44 -10.49 31.36
CA PHE A 23 -11.97 -10.60 29.98
C PHE A 23 -11.30 -9.28 29.58
N ALA A 24 -9.97 -9.26 29.58
CA ALA A 24 -9.21 -8.20 28.92
C ALA A 24 -9.29 -8.39 27.40
N GLY A 25 -10.15 -7.60 26.74
CA GLY A 25 -10.21 -7.51 25.29
C GLY A 25 -9.02 -6.72 24.76
N LEU A 26 -8.00 -7.41 24.24
CA LEU A 26 -6.89 -6.79 23.54
C LEU A 26 -7.37 -6.41 22.13
N VAL A 27 -7.73 -5.15 21.92
CA VAL A 27 -7.92 -4.58 20.57
C VAL A 27 -6.53 -4.48 19.95
N ALA A 28 -6.16 -5.47 19.14
CA ALA A 28 -5.00 -5.37 18.27
C ALA A 28 -5.36 -4.39 17.13
N ALA A 29 -5.08 -3.10 17.34
CA ALA A 29 -5.03 -2.15 16.24
C ALA A 29 -3.97 -2.62 15.26
N SER A 30 -4.39 -2.99 14.04
CA SER A 30 -3.50 -3.36 12.94
C SER A 30 -2.72 -2.12 12.52
N GLN A 31 -1.61 -1.83 13.19
CA GLN A 31 -0.65 -0.85 12.69
C GLN A 31 0.02 -1.48 11.47
N ALA A 32 -0.39 -1.03 10.28
CA ALA A 32 0.41 -1.27 9.09
C ALA A 32 1.80 -0.67 9.35
N PRO A 33 2.90 -1.40 9.12
CA PRO A 33 4.22 -0.83 9.28
C PRO A 33 4.34 0.39 8.37
N ALA A 34 4.77 1.53 8.92
CA ALA A 34 5.15 2.69 8.13
C ALA A 34 6.31 2.28 7.22
N GLN A 35 6.01 1.92 5.98
CA GLN A 35 7.04 1.61 5.00
C GLN A 35 7.74 2.92 4.65
N ALA A 36 9.07 2.92 4.70
CA ALA A 36 9.85 4.04 4.21
C ALA A 36 9.46 4.30 2.75
N LEU A 37 9.18 5.57 2.41
CA LEU A 37 8.84 5.97 1.04
C LEU A 37 10.08 5.77 0.15
N SER A 38 10.19 4.60 -0.47
CA SER A 38 11.14 4.36 -1.54
C SER A 38 10.54 4.88 -2.84
N ILE A 39 11.20 5.84 -3.48
CA ILE A 39 10.85 6.24 -4.85
C ILE A 39 11.06 5.02 -5.74
N ARG A 40 9.97 4.49 -6.28
CA ARG A 40 9.95 3.42 -7.28
C ARG A 40 9.32 4.00 -8.53
N PRO A 41 10.11 4.47 -9.50
CA PRO A 41 9.56 5.09 -10.70
C PRO A 41 8.57 4.15 -11.39
N ALA A 42 7.44 4.66 -11.88
CA ALA A 42 6.50 3.89 -12.70
C ALA A 42 7.16 3.45 -14.00
N LEU A 43 7.96 4.34 -14.60
CA LEU A 43 8.91 4.05 -15.68
C LEU A 43 10.33 3.99 -15.08
N GLN A 44 10.92 2.79 -14.99
CA GLN A 44 12.14 2.50 -14.22
C GLN A 44 13.43 2.60 -15.03
N ALA A 45 13.38 2.24 -16.30
CA ALA A 45 14.50 2.33 -17.22
C ALA A 45 13.95 2.68 -18.60
N ILE A 46 14.63 3.64 -19.21
CA ILE A 46 14.39 4.11 -20.55
C ILE A 46 15.76 4.01 -21.21
N SER A 47 15.99 2.95 -22.00
CA SER A 47 17.03 3.05 -23.03
C SER A 47 16.64 4.27 -23.86
N PRO A 48 17.51 5.27 -24.05
CA PRO A 48 17.09 6.50 -24.68
C PRO A 48 16.59 6.16 -26.07
N GLY A 49 15.29 6.31 -26.24
CA GLY A 49 14.68 6.38 -27.54
C GLY A 49 15.06 7.70 -28.22
N MET A 50 14.26 8.16 -29.18
CA MET A 50 14.41 9.54 -29.66
C MET A 50 14.08 10.52 -28.54
N VAL A 51 15.06 11.37 -28.22
CA VAL A 51 14.97 12.46 -27.26
C VAL A 51 14.82 13.78 -28.03
N GLY A 52 13.89 14.63 -27.61
CA GLY A 52 13.62 15.91 -28.26
C GLY A 52 12.20 16.41 -28.00
N GLY A 53 11.68 17.21 -28.94
CA GLY A 53 10.38 17.85 -28.87
C GLY A 53 10.40 19.20 -29.57
N ASP A 54 9.24 19.83 -29.73
CA ASP A 54 9.16 21.21 -30.23
C ASP A 54 9.41 22.19 -29.07
N PRO A 55 10.53 22.93 -29.05
CA PRO A 55 10.82 23.91 -28.01
C PRO A 55 9.84 25.09 -27.99
N SER A 56 9.08 25.29 -29.07
CA SER A 56 8.06 26.33 -29.18
C SER A 56 6.69 25.87 -28.71
N PHE A 57 6.52 24.58 -28.39
CA PHE A 57 5.26 24.04 -27.91
C PHE A 57 4.98 24.56 -26.50
N SER A 58 3.87 25.30 -26.34
CA SER A 58 3.35 25.75 -25.05
C SER A 58 2.05 24.99 -24.75
N GLY A 59 2.04 24.24 -23.64
CA GLY A 59 0.91 23.40 -23.29
C GLY A 59 1.27 22.25 -22.35
N SER A 60 0.48 21.19 -22.37
CA SER A 60 0.68 19.98 -21.58
C SER A 60 1.00 18.79 -22.49
N LEU A 61 2.08 18.07 -22.19
CA LEU A 61 2.54 16.87 -22.90
C LEU A 61 2.65 15.70 -21.93
N GLY A 62 2.29 14.51 -22.39
CA GLY A 62 2.46 13.31 -21.59
C GLY A 62 1.98 12.04 -22.27
N TYR A 63 1.46 11.14 -21.46
CA TYR A 63 1.01 9.82 -21.90
C TYR A 63 -0.16 9.30 -21.06
N SER A 64 -0.96 8.45 -21.68
CA SER A 64 -2.00 7.67 -21.00
C SER A 64 -1.43 6.40 -20.39
N PHE A 65 -2.10 5.87 -19.36
CA PHE A 65 -1.74 4.59 -18.75
C PHE A 65 -2.93 3.93 -18.05
N ASN A 66 -2.84 2.61 -17.87
CA ASN A 66 -3.86 1.81 -17.19
C ASN A 66 -3.26 1.07 -16.00
N LEU A 67 -3.99 1.09 -14.89
CA LEU A 67 -3.66 0.35 -13.67
C LEU A 67 -4.62 -0.83 -13.47
N SER A 68 -4.06 -2.02 -13.24
CA SER A 68 -4.85 -3.23 -12.91
C SER A 68 -5.02 -3.46 -11.41
N GLU A 69 -4.31 -2.72 -10.57
CA GLU A 69 -4.35 -2.80 -9.11
C GLU A 69 -4.16 -1.41 -8.47
N PRO A 70 -4.49 -1.21 -7.17
CA PRO A 70 -4.31 0.08 -6.52
C PRO A 70 -2.84 0.48 -6.39
N TYR A 71 -2.53 1.71 -6.76
CA TYR A 71 -1.18 2.28 -6.74
C TYR A 71 -1.09 3.46 -5.78
N GLY A 72 -0.10 3.46 -4.89
CA GLY A 72 0.24 4.63 -4.08
C GLY A 72 1.21 5.54 -4.83
N VAL A 73 0.77 6.75 -5.14
CA VAL A 73 1.59 7.85 -5.67
C VAL A 73 2.14 8.66 -4.51
N SER A 74 3.45 8.90 -4.50
CA SER A 74 4.13 9.66 -3.42
C SER A 74 5.17 10.68 -3.93
N ALA A 75 5.51 10.62 -5.21
CA ALA A 75 6.34 11.62 -5.86
C ALA A 75 5.96 11.76 -7.32
N LEU A 76 6.16 12.96 -7.85
CA LEU A 76 6.08 13.26 -9.28
C LEU A 76 7.49 13.55 -9.78
N GLY A 77 7.76 13.24 -11.03
CA GLY A 77 9.08 13.42 -11.63
C GLY A 77 9.01 14.04 -13.01
N PHE A 78 10.12 14.65 -13.42
CA PHE A 78 10.32 15.13 -14.78
C PHE A 78 11.70 14.68 -15.30
N TYR A 79 11.77 14.33 -16.59
CA TYR A 79 12.96 13.76 -17.23
C TYR A 79 14.09 14.79 -17.30
N ASP A 80 15.27 14.38 -16.87
CA ASP A 80 16.52 15.14 -16.91
C ASP A 80 17.52 14.31 -17.72
N GLU A 81 17.60 14.64 -19.01
CA GLU A 81 18.37 13.90 -20.02
C GLU A 81 19.83 13.75 -19.59
N LEU A 82 20.47 14.88 -19.27
CA LEU A 82 21.89 14.94 -18.96
C LEU A 82 22.18 14.64 -17.49
N GLY A 83 21.18 14.78 -16.61
CA GLY A 83 21.33 14.61 -15.17
C GLY A 83 21.97 15.83 -14.49
N ASP A 84 22.09 16.95 -15.19
CA ASP A 84 22.71 18.20 -14.72
C ASP A 84 21.68 19.23 -14.21
N GLY A 85 20.39 18.94 -14.37
CA GLY A 85 19.28 19.73 -13.85
C GLY A 85 18.32 20.18 -14.94
N LEU A 86 17.12 20.59 -14.54
CA LEU A 86 16.13 21.09 -15.49
C LEU A 86 16.39 22.56 -15.82
N LEU A 87 16.25 22.94 -17.08
CA LEU A 87 16.34 24.33 -17.51
C LEU A 87 15.17 25.17 -16.98
N SER A 88 14.00 24.55 -16.82
CA SER A 88 12.80 25.19 -16.29
C SER A 88 12.07 24.34 -15.25
N SER A 89 11.09 24.96 -14.58
CA SER A 89 10.22 24.24 -13.66
C SER A 89 9.02 23.68 -14.40
N HIS A 90 8.66 22.43 -14.15
CA HIS A 90 7.54 21.76 -14.82
C HIS A 90 6.45 21.41 -13.82
N MET A 91 5.22 21.87 -14.06
CA MET A 91 4.08 21.37 -13.32
C MET A 91 3.64 20.04 -13.91
N VAL A 92 3.71 18.99 -13.09
CA VAL A 92 3.31 17.62 -13.42
C VAL A 92 1.96 17.35 -12.78
N GLY A 93 1.07 16.66 -13.48
CA GLY A 93 -0.25 16.29 -12.97
C GLY A 93 -0.73 14.94 -13.48
N ILE A 94 -1.44 14.20 -12.64
CA ILE A 94 -2.16 12.97 -13.00
C ILE A 94 -3.66 13.26 -13.01
N PHE A 95 -4.31 12.87 -14.08
CA PHE A 95 -5.73 13.04 -14.32
C PHE A 95 -6.44 11.70 -14.42
N ASP A 96 -7.69 11.67 -13.97
CA ASP A 96 -8.63 10.60 -14.29
C ASP A 96 -9.02 10.71 -15.77
N ALA A 97 -8.82 9.65 -16.56
CA ALA A 97 -9.03 9.73 -18.01
C ALA A 97 -10.52 9.83 -18.40
N THR A 98 -11.45 9.46 -17.52
CA THR A 98 -12.90 9.47 -17.81
C THR A 98 -13.52 10.81 -17.43
N THR A 99 -13.23 11.30 -16.23
CA THR A 99 -13.79 12.54 -15.68
C THR A 99 -12.95 13.76 -16.01
N GLN A 100 -11.73 13.57 -16.51
CA GLN A 100 -10.74 14.62 -16.78
C GLN A 100 -10.32 15.40 -15.53
N ALA A 101 -10.68 14.90 -14.33
CA ALA A 101 -10.38 15.55 -13.07
C ALA A 101 -8.88 15.42 -12.74
N LEU A 102 -8.26 16.53 -12.35
CA LEU A 102 -6.90 16.52 -11.81
C LEU A 102 -6.91 15.87 -10.41
N LEU A 103 -6.22 14.75 -10.26
CA LEU A 103 -6.19 13.96 -9.03
C LEU A 103 -5.03 14.36 -8.12
N ILE A 104 -3.87 14.63 -8.71
CA ILE A 104 -2.67 15.07 -8.00
C ILE A 104 -1.79 15.89 -8.94
N SER A 105 -1.13 16.92 -8.41
CA SER A 105 -0.14 17.71 -9.13
C SER A 105 0.96 18.23 -8.22
N GLY A 106 2.03 18.71 -8.86
CA GLY A 106 3.12 19.40 -8.18
C GLY A 106 4.12 19.98 -9.19
N THR A 107 4.88 20.98 -8.77
CA THR A 107 5.89 21.64 -9.61
C THR A 107 7.27 21.08 -9.30
N VAL A 108 7.83 20.33 -10.25
CA VAL A 108 9.22 19.89 -10.21
C VAL A 108 10.09 21.14 -10.48
N PRO A 109 10.94 21.57 -9.52
CA PRO A 109 11.70 22.80 -9.65
C PRO A 109 12.81 22.69 -10.70
N SER A 110 13.22 23.83 -11.26
CA SER A 110 14.39 23.91 -12.13
C SER A 110 15.70 23.64 -11.39
N GLY A 111 16.75 23.42 -12.16
CA GLY A 111 18.10 23.15 -11.69
C GLY A 111 18.26 21.73 -11.14
N SER A 112 19.35 21.54 -10.40
CA SER A 112 19.80 20.22 -9.93
C SER A 112 19.45 19.91 -8.47
N GLY A 113 18.62 20.74 -7.83
CA GLY A 113 18.30 20.64 -6.40
C GLY A 113 17.40 19.46 -6.05
N SER A 114 16.53 19.03 -6.97
CA SER A 114 15.68 17.85 -6.78
C SER A 114 16.48 16.54 -6.90
N PRO A 115 16.15 15.50 -6.10
CA PRO A 115 16.78 14.18 -6.21
C PRO A 115 16.72 13.63 -7.64
N LEU A 116 17.85 13.14 -8.15
CA LEU A 116 17.94 12.46 -9.44
C LEU A 116 17.88 10.94 -9.23
N LEU A 117 16.91 10.29 -9.85
CA LEU A 117 16.82 8.83 -9.90
C LEU A 117 16.23 8.40 -11.24
N ALA A 118 16.85 7.42 -11.89
CA ALA A 118 16.43 6.87 -13.18
C ALA A 118 16.24 7.93 -14.29
N ARG A 119 17.08 8.96 -14.33
CA ARG A 119 16.98 10.12 -15.25
C ARG A 119 15.76 11.02 -15.01
N PHE A 120 15.18 11.00 -13.81
CA PHE A 120 14.12 11.94 -13.44
C PHE A 120 14.51 12.74 -12.19
N ARG A 121 14.14 14.01 -12.18
CA ARG A 121 14.13 14.87 -11.00
C ARG A 121 12.81 14.70 -10.26
N TRP A 122 12.88 14.40 -8.97
CA TRP A 122 11.70 14.04 -8.18
C TRP A 122 11.25 15.16 -7.23
N LEU A 123 9.93 15.30 -7.12
CA LEU A 123 9.23 16.12 -6.14
C LEU A 123 8.35 15.21 -5.29
N SER A 124 8.53 15.23 -3.96
CA SER A 124 7.61 14.56 -3.05
C SER A 124 6.25 15.28 -3.01
N VAL A 125 5.17 14.50 -3.02
CA VAL A 125 3.79 14.98 -2.94
C VAL A 125 3.03 14.23 -1.84
N PRO A 126 1.92 14.78 -1.31
CA PRO A 126 1.05 14.03 -0.41
C PRO A 126 0.64 12.69 -1.04
N GLN A 127 0.60 11.64 -0.23
CA GLN A 127 0.29 10.30 -0.73
C GLN A 127 -1.13 10.26 -1.30
N GLN A 128 -1.26 9.84 -2.56
CA GLN A 128 -2.52 9.65 -3.26
C GLN A 128 -2.63 8.20 -3.73
N VAL A 129 -3.72 7.52 -3.39
CA VAL A 129 -3.99 6.19 -3.94
C VAL A 129 -4.82 6.34 -5.21
N LEU A 130 -4.33 5.75 -6.29
CA LEU A 130 -5.06 5.54 -7.54
C LEU A 130 -5.68 4.14 -7.51
N SER A 131 -6.97 4.05 -7.77
CA SER A 131 -7.65 2.78 -7.95
C SER A 131 -7.27 2.14 -9.29
N PRO A 132 -7.61 0.86 -9.54
CA PRO A 132 -7.57 0.33 -10.91
C PRO A 132 -8.41 1.20 -11.85
N GLY A 133 -7.86 1.55 -13.02
CA GLY A 133 -8.50 2.50 -13.92
C GLY A 133 -7.58 3.02 -15.02
N SER A 134 -8.10 3.96 -15.81
CA SER A 134 -7.38 4.66 -16.88
C SER A 134 -7.05 6.08 -16.45
N TYR A 135 -5.82 6.50 -16.71
CA TYR A 135 -5.28 7.78 -16.27
C TYR A 135 -4.44 8.43 -17.37
N VAL A 136 -4.21 9.73 -17.23
CA VAL A 136 -3.27 10.49 -18.05
C VAL A 136 -2.32 11.23 -17.12
N ILE A 137 -1.02 11.13 -17.37
CA ILE A 137 -0.04 12.00 -16.71
C ILE A 137 0.50 12.98 -17.74
N ALA A 138 0.64 14.24 -17.33
CA ALA A 138 1.15 15.31 -18.19
C ALA A 138 2.05 16.27 -17.42
N ALA A 139 2.90 16.96 -18.15
CA ALA A 139 3.72 18.06 -17.67
C ALA A 139 3.58 19.29 -18.56
N THR A 140 3.75 20.46 -17.97
CA THR A 140 3.79 21.72 -18.71
C THR A 140 5.07 21.86 -19.53
N SER A 141 4.94 22.38 -20.75
CA SER A 141 6.01 22.96 -21.56
C SER A 141 5.74 24.46 -21.75
N SER A 142 6.77 25.28 -21.59
CA SER A 142 6.66 26.75 -21.62
C SER A 142 6.45 27.31 -23.03
N GLY A 143 6.99 26.65 -24.05
CA GLY A 143 7.10 27.17 -25.41
C GLY A 143 8.23 28.19 -25.59
N ASP A 144 9.14 28.28 -24.62
CA ASP A 144 10.36 29.08 -24.71
C ASP A 144 11.57 28.17 -24.97
N PRO A 145 12.23 28.29 -26.14
CA PRO A 145 13.42 27.50 -26.46
C PRO A 145 14.59 27.68 -25.49
N ALA A 146 14.69 28.81 -24.78
CA ALA A 146 15.75 29.01 -23.78
C ALA A 146 15.50 28.21 -22.49
N SER A 147 14.28 27.71 -22.31
CA SER A 147 13.77 27.04 -21.12
C SER A 147 13.32 25.60 -21.43
N PHE A 148 13.74 25.04 -22.57
CA PHE A 148 13.23 23.77 -23.07
C PHE A 148 13.99 22.56 -22.52
N ASP A 149 13.29 21.73 -21.74
CA ASP A 149 13.74 20.41 -21.34
C ASP A 149 13.11 19.34 -22.26
N PRO A 150 13.90 18.42 -22.83
CA PRO A 150 13.42 17.48 -23.84
C PRO A 150 12.59 16.33 -23.25
N PHE A 151 11.83 15.67 -24.13
CA PHE A 151 11.04 14.48 -23.83
C PHE A 151 11.60 13.28 -24.59
N ILE A 152 11.36 12.06 -24.10
CA ILE A 152 11.51 10.86 -24.93
C ILE A 152 10.17 10.58 -25.59
N PHE A 153 10.13 10.37 -26.91
CA PHE A 153 8.86 10.25 -27.64
C PHE A 153 8.75 9.03 -28.56
N GLU A 154 9.86 8.39 -28.92
CA GLU A 154 9.85 7.19 -29.78
C GLU A 154 11.00 6.24 -29.44
N GLY A 155 10.89 4.96 -29.83
CA GLY A 155 12.04 4.04 -29.87
C GLY A 155 12.64 3.65 -28.52
N PHE A 156 11.90 3.78 -27.42
CA PHE A 156 12.33 3.31 -26.10
C PHE A 156 11.61 2.03 -25.67
N ASP A 157 12.30 1.22 -24.87
CA ASP A 157 11.75 0.03 -24.23
C ASP A 157 11.48 0.32 -22.75
N PRO A 158 10.24 0.63 -22.34
CA PRO A 158 9.94 0.93 -20.95
C PRO A 158 10.02 -0.32 -20.08
N VAL A 159 10.78 -0.22 -18.99
CA VAL A 159 10.60 -1.12 -17.84
C VAL A 159 9.55 -0.51 -16.92
N VAL A 160 8.39 -1.17 -16.81
CA VAL A 160 7.25 -0.69 -16.02
C VAL A 160 7.03 -1.49 -14.74
N SER A 161 6.41 -0.88 -13.74
CA SER A 161 5.95 -1.56 -12.52
C SER A 161 4.83 -2.59 -12.81
N ALA A 162 4.73 -3.64 -12.00
CA ALA A 162 3.73 -4.69 -12.19
C ALA A 162 2.29 -4.17 -12.10
N GLY A 163 1.44 -4.44 -13.09
CA GLY A 163 0.07 -3.93 -13.13
C GLY A 163 -0.07 -2.50 -13.67
N PHE A 164 1.04 -1.89 -14.09
CA PHE A 164 1.05 -0.68 -14.91
C PHE A 164 1.13 -1.05 -16.39
N ASN A 165 0.26 -0.48 -17.21
CA ASN A 165 0.29 -0.63 -18.67
C ASN A 165 0.42 0.75 -19.29
N LEU A 166 1.50 0.98 -20.03
CA LEU A 166 1.74 2.23 -20.74
C LEU A 166 0.79 2.36 -21.95
N GLY A 167 0.24 3.55 -22.16
CA GLY A 167 -0.61 3.90 -23.30
C GLY A 167 0.08 4.84 -24.29
N THR A 168 -0.73 5.60 -25.03
CA THR A 168 -0.31 6.47 -26.14
C THR A 168 0.07 7.89 -25.71
N ALA A 169 0.62 8.66 -26.66
CA ALA A 169 0.80 10.10 -26.53
C ALA A 169 -0.49 10.82 -26.20
N SER A 170 -0.37 11.84 -25.36
CA SER A 170 -1.47 12.77 -25.17
C SER A 170 -0.93 14.20 -25.01
N LEU A 171 -1.55 15.15 -25.71
CA LEU A 171 -1.24 16.57 -25.59
C LEU A 171 -2.49 17.43 -25.44
N ALA A 172 -2.31 18.59 -24.82
CA ALA A 172 -3.25 19.70 -24.85
C ALA A 172 -2.49 20.99 -25.10
N GLN A 173 -2.86 21.70 -26.16
CA GLN A 173 -2.41 23.06 -26.39
C GLN A 173 -3.26 23.99 -25.50
N ALA A 174 -2.65 24.51 -24.44
CA ALA A 174 -3.26 25.55 -23.61
C ALA A 174 -2.43 26.83 -23.77
N GLY A 175 -3.09 27.96 -23.97
CA GLY A 175 -2.47 29.27 -24.24
C GLY A 175 -1.59 29.85 -23.11
N SER A 176 -1.18 29.06 -22.13
CA SER A 176 -0.17 29.40 -21.15
C SER A 176 0.41 28.10 -20.54
N GLY A 177 1.65 27.74 -20.91
CA GLY A 177 2.43 26.63 -20.36
C GLY A 177 2.76 26.69 -18.85
N SER A 178 1.96 27.41 -18.06
CA SER A 178 2.11 27.54 -16.61
C SER A 178 1.13 26.68 -15.81
N ILE A 179 0.06 26.17 -16.45
CA ILE A 179 -0.93 25.28 -15.83
C ILE A 179 -1.00 23.97 -16.61
N VAL A 180 -0.97 22.84 -15.90
CA VAL A 180 -1.15 21.51 -16.48
C VAL A 180 -2.65 21.31 -16.75
N ALA A 181 -2.98 21.12 -18.02
CA ALA A 181 -4.34 20.89 -18.49
C ALA A 181 -4.50 19.42 -18.89
N PHE A 182 -5.75 18.93 -18.86
CA PHE A 182 -6.04 17.58 -19.32
C PHE A 182 -5.69 17.45 -20.82
N PRO A 183 -4.78 16.55 -21.21
CA PRO A 183 -4.43 16.33 -22.61
C PRO A 183 -5.53 15.53 -23.30
N ASN A 184 -6.22 16.16 -24.25
CA ASN A 184 -7.39 15.58 -24.93
C ASN A 184 -7.13 15.24 -26.42
N THR A 185 -5.91 15.46 -26.89
CA THR A 185 -5.47 15.11 -28.24
C THR A 185 -4.50 13.94 -28.17
N ASP A 186 -4.78 12.86 -28.88
CA ASP A 186 -3.86 11.73 -29.05
C ASP A 186 -3.07 11.93 -30.35
N GLU A 187 -1.73 11.89 -30.26
CA GLU A 187 -0.84 12.06 -31.41
C GLU A 187 -0.59 10.76 -32.17
N GLY A 188 -1.18 9.65 -31.73
CA GLY A 188 -0.99 8.33 -32.35
C GLY A 188 0.41 7.74 -32.17
N LEU A 189 1.25 8.35 -31.33
CA LEU A 189 2.56 7.81 -30.99
C LEU A 189 2.40 6.65 -29.99
N PRO A 190 3.15 5.54 -30.19
CA PRO A 190 2.93 4.29 -29.45
C PRO A 190 3.20 4.39 -27.94
N TYR A 191 4.05 5.31 -27.48
CA TYR A 191 4.49 5.34 -26.07
C TYR A 191 4.44 6.73 -25.40
N GLY A 192 3.91 7.72 -26.10
CA GLY A 192 3.72 9.08 -25.60
C GLY A 192 4.97 9.90 -25.30
N PHE A 193 4.74 11.12 -24.79
CA PHE A 193 5.81 12.06 -24.45
C PHE A 193 6.27 11.79 -23.02
N ILE A 194 7.39 11.08 -22.87
CA ILE A 194 8.00 10.78 -21.59
C ILE A 194 8.88 11.95 -21.17
N GLY A 195 8.24 12.86 -20.44
CA GLY A 195 8.84 13.89 -19.61
C GLY A 195 8.37 13.68 -18.18
N PRO A 196 7.04 13.73 -17.91
CA PRO A 196 6.52 13.41 -16.60
C PRO A 196 6.70 11.94 -16.21
N ASN A 197 6.81 11.66 -14.92
CA ASN A 197 6.76 10.32 -14.33
C ASN A 197 6.19 10.42 -12.90
N PHE A 198 5.94 9.28 -12.27
CA PHE A 198 5.51 9.24 -10.87
C PHE A 198 6.12 8.05 -10.13
N ALA A 199 6.32 8.21 -8.83
CA ALA A 199 6.75 7.11 -7.97
C ALA A 199 5.52 6.28 -7.61
N SER A 200 5.56 5.01 -8.01
CA SER A 200 4.50 4.04 -7.80
C SER A 200 4.95 2.90 -6.91
N GLN A 201 4.11 2.56 -5.94
CA GLN A 201 4.19 1.27 -5.27
C GLN A 201 2.80 0.64 -5.25
N PRO A 202 2.64 -0.62 -5.68
CA PRO A 202 1.42 -1.37 -5.44
C PRO A 202 1.07 -1.31 -3.96
N VAL A 203 -0.17 -0.96 -3.63
CA VAL A 203 -0.63 -0.97 -2.24
C VAL A 203 -0.80 -2.45 -1.86
N PRO A 204 -0.05 -2.97 -0.86
CA PRO A 204 -0.20 -4.37 -0.47
C PRO A 204 -1.65 -4.64 -0.07
N GLY A 205 -2.27 -5.64 -0.72
CA GLY A 205 -3.65 -6.03 -0.42
C GLY A 205 -3.83 -6.37 1.07
N PRO A 206 -5.07 -6.27 1.60
CA PRO A 206 -5.33 -6.62 2.98
C PRO A 206 -4.92 -8.09 3.21
N LEU A 207 -3.97 -8.30 4.13
CA LEU A 207 -3.51 -9.64 4.49
C LEU A 207 -4.72 -10.49 4.93
N PRO A 208 -4.92 -11.70 4.37
CA PRO A 208 -6.01 -12.55 4.81
C PRO A 208 -5.80 -12.94 6.28
N VAL A 209 -6.68 -12.46 7.17
CA VAL A 209 -6.67 -12.78 8.60
C VAL A 209 -7.18 -14.22 8.80
N LEU A 210 -6.34 -15.21 8.53
CA LEU A 210 -6.65 -16.64 8.77
C LEU A 210 -6.30 -17.11 10.20
N GLY A 211 -6.13 -16.19 11.16
CA GLY A 211 -5.54 -16.51 12.47
C GLY A 211 -6.49 -17.04 13.56
N VAL A 212 -7.79 -16.76 13.50
CA VAL A 212 -8.67 -17.02 14.67
C VAL A 212 -9.27 -18.44 14.66
N ALA A 213 -9.59 -19.00 13.49
CA ALA A 213 -10.23 -20.31 13.39
C ALA A 213 -9.30 -21.49 13.76
N GLY A 214 -8.01 -21.40 13.41
CA GLY A 214 -7.02 -22.46 13.67
C GLY A 214 -6.73 -22.67 15.17
N SER A 215 -6.73 -21.60 15.96
CA SER A 215 -6.44 -21.66 17.39
C SER A 215 -7.54 -22.39 18.20
N LEU A 216 -8.80 -22.27 17.79
CA LEU A 216 -9.92 -22.98 18.42
C LEU A 216 -9.89 -24.48 18.09
N ALA A 217 -9.56 -24.84 16.85
CA ALA A 217 -9.44 -26.23 16.41
C ALA A 217 -8.24 -26.95 17.08
N TRP A 218 -7.10 -26.27 17.22
CA TRP A 218 -5.93 -26.79 17.93
C TRP A 218 -6.20 -26.99 19.43
N ARG A 219 -6.89 -26.03 20.06
CA ARG A 219 -7.30 -26.14 21.48
C ARG A 219 -8.24 -27.32 21.74
N ARG A 220 -9.14 -27.64 20.80
CA ARG A 220 -10.01 -28.84 20.92
C ARG A 220 -9.19 -30.14 20.82
N ARG A 221 -8.21 -30.22 19.91
CA ARG A 221 -7.35 -31.40 19.75
C ARG A 221 -6.48 -31.69 20.98
N LEU A 222 -5.94 -30.67 21.64
CA LEU A 222 -5.13 -30.85 22.85
C LEU A 222 -5.95 -31.36 24.05
N ARG A 223 -7.21 -30.93 24.18
CA ARG A 223 -8.10 -31.39 25.27
C ARG A 223 -8.47 -32.86 25.15
N CYS A 224 -8.62 -33.40 23.94
CA CYS A 224 -8.88 -34.82 23.73
C CYS A 224 -7.67 -35.69 24.10
N ARG A 225 -6.44 -35.25 23.73
CA ARG A 225 -5.21 -35.98 24.04
C ARG A 225 -4.94 -36.10 25.55
N LEU A 226 -5.25 -35.04 26.31
CA LEU A 226 -5.06 -35.04 27.78
C LEU A 226 -6.10 -35.88 28.54
N ARG A 227 -7.29 -36.12 27.96
CA ARG A 227 -8.29 -37.03 28.55
C ARG A 227 -7.95 -38.50 28.33
N ALA A 228 -7.40 -38.83 27.16
CA ALA A 228 -6.95 -40.19 26.84
C ALA A 228 -5.79 -40.65 27.75
N SER A 229 -4.84 -39.76 28.06
CA SER A 229 -3.70 -40.10 28.92
C SER A 229 -4.08 -40.34 30.39
N ARG A 230 -5.10 -39.65 30.90
CA ARG A 230 -5.61 -39.86 32.27
C ARG A 230 -6.30 -41.21 32.46
N HIS A 231 -6.98 -41.73 31.45
CA HIS A 231 -7.57 -43.08 31.52
C HIS A 231 -6.53 -44.20 31.37
N ALA A 232 -5.44 -43.98 30.63
CA ALA A 232 -4.34 -44.94 30.55
C ALA A 232 -3.58 -45.06 31.88
N ALA A 233 -3.33 -43.94 32.56
CA ALA A 233 -2.64 -43.91 33.84
C ALA A 233 -3.43 -44.57 34.99
N SER A 234 -4.76 -44.45 35.01
CA SER A 234 -5.58 -45.05 36.08
C SER A 234 -5.65 -46.59 35.99
N ARG A 235 -5.51 -47.16 34.78
CA ARG A 235 -5.50 -48.62 34.59
C ARG A 235 -4.19 -49.26 35.07
N HIS A 236 -3.07 -48.56 34.97
CA HIS A 236 -1.79 -49.08 35.47
C HIS A 236 -1.69 -49.04 37.01
N ALA A 237 -2.25 -48.02 37.66
CA ALA A 237 -2.26 -47.91 39.12
C ALA A 237 -3.09 -49.03 39.79
N ALA A 238 -4.20 -49.45 39.18
CA ALA A 238 -5.03 -50.54 39.72
C ALA A 238 -4.36 -51.93 39.65
N SER A 239 -3.39 -52.13 38.74
CA SER A 239 -2.70 -53.43 38.60
C SER A 239 -1.59 -53.68 39.63
N ARG A 240 -1.12 -52.65 40.35
CA ARG A 240 0.02 -52.77 41.28
C ARG A 240 -0.34 -53.08 42.73
N ILE A 241 -1.62 -53.13 43.09
CA ILE A 241 -2.06 -53.40 44.48
C ILE A 241 -2.26 -54.92 44.73
N ALA A 242 -2.21 -55.77 43.70
CA ALA A 242 -2.52 -57.21 43.82
C ALA A 242 -1.33 -58.13 44.19
N ALA A 243 -0.14 -57.61 44.49
CA ALA A 243 1.04 -58.45 44.80
C ALA A 243 1.57 -58.17 46.22
N SER A 244 0.89 -58.74 47.22
CA SER A 244 1.37 -58.84 48.61
C SER A 244 1.99 -60.24 48.81
N PRO A 245 3.28 -60.38 49.18
CA PRO A 245 3.88 -61.67 49.49
C PRO A 245 3.58 -62.08 50.94
N GLN A 246 3.06 -63.29 51.13
CA GLN A 246 2.86 -63.95 52.42
C GLN A 246 4.21 -64.20 53.14
N PRO A 247 4.28 -64.05 54.48
CA PRO A 247 5.48 -64.36 55.24
C PRO A 247 5.60 -65.87 55.44
N ARG A 248 6.81 -66.43 55.28
CA ARG A 248 7.12 -67.80 55.71
C ARG A 248 7.74 -67.79 57.10
N ALA A 249 7.32 -68.80 57.86
CA ALA A 249 7.67 -69.11 59.25
C ALA A 249 9.16 -69.37 59.48
#